data_AF-A0A3Q2TLF7-F1
#
_entry.id   AF-A0A3Q2TLF7-F1
#
_cell.length_a   1.000
_cell.length_b   1.000
_cell.length_c   1.000
_cell.angle_alpha   90.00
_cell.angle_beta   90.00
_cell.angle_gamma   90.00
#
_symmetry.space_group_name_H-M   'P 1'
#
loop_
_entity.id
_entity.type
_entity.pdbx_description
1 polymer ?
#
loop_
_entity_poly.entity_id
_entity_poly.type
_entity_poly.pdbx_seq_one_letter_code
_entity_poly.pdbx_strand_id
1 'polypeptide(L)'
;RDQCMANEAKPCPCDIGDRSDYGGLGQEVQIEHFKAYVVKPSGASDKAVIVIQDIFGWELPNTRYMADMLAANGYTAVCPDFFVGKEPWSPTKDWSTFQDWLKDKKPTDINREVDAVLKYLKEQCGAKRIGTVGFCWGGVATHYISLLYPEIKAGVSKEPHISYKRSKQLNW
;
A
#
# COMPACT_ATOMS: atom_id res chain seq x y z
N ARG A 1 -39.75 -23.08 0.72
CA ARG A 1 -40.43 -21.80 1.05
C ARG A 1 -39.55 -21.09 2.08
N ASP A 2 -38.28 -20.87 1.75
CA ASP A 2 -37.79 -19.79 0.88
C ASP A 2 -37.89 -18.46 1.62
N GLN A 3 -36.75 -17.98 2.12
CA GLN A 3 -36.18 -16.72 1.66
C GLN A 3 -34.75 -16.60 2.20
N CYS A 4 -33.79 -16.90 1.32
CA CYS A 4 -32.45 -16.38 1.42
C CYS A 4 -32.54 -14.85 1.41
N MET A 5 -32.27 -14.22 2.56
CA MET A 5 -32.05 -12.78 2.60
C MET A 5 -30.81 -12.49 1.77
N ALA A 6 -31.02 -11.67 0.76
CA ALA A 6 -30.05 -11.30 -0.25
C ALA A 6 -28.77 -10.77 0.39
N ASN A 7 -27.65 -11.24 -0.16
CA ASN A 7 -26.31 -10.73 0.03
C ASN A 7 -26.33 -9.21 -0.22
N GLU A 8 -26.24 -8.38 0.81
CA GLU A 8 -25.93 -6.97 0.64
C GLU A 8 -24.57 -6.91 -0.04
N ALA A 9 -24.56 -6.55 -1.32
CA ALA A 9 -23.35 -6.33 -2.07
C ALA A 9 -22.59 -5.19 -1.37
N LYS A 10 -21.51 -5.55 -0.65
CA LYS A 10 -20.57 -4.57 -0.11
C LYS A 10 -20.17 -3.63 -1.26
N PRO A 11 -20.25 -2.31 -1.07
CA PRO A 11 -19.98 -1.36 -2.15
C PRO A 11 -18.64 -1.67 -2.80
N CYS A 12 -18.62 -1.58 -4.13
CA CYS A 12 -17.45 -1.86 -4.94
C CYS A 12 -16.29 -0.99 -4.45
N PRO A 13 -15.06 -1.53 -4.25
CA PRO A 13 -13.92 -0.77 -3.74
C PRO A 13 -13.60 0.53 -4.49
N CYS A 14 -14.05 0.67 -5.74
CA CYS A 14 -13.89 1.88 -6.55
C CYS A 14 -14.84 3.04 -6.17
N ASP A 15 -15.96 2.76 -5.50
CA ASP A 15 -17.00 3.76 -5.18
C ASP A 15 -16.91 4.26 -3.73
N ILE A 16 -15.88 3.85 -2.99
CA ILE A 16 -15.80 4.02 -1.52
C ILE A 16 -15.40 5.45 -1.08
N GLY A 17 -15.07 6.35 -2.01
CA GLY A 17 -14.75 7.75 -1.68
C GLY A 17 -13.52 7.88 -0.76
N ASP A 18 -13.35 9.06 -0.17
CA ASP A 18 -12.29 9.34 0.80
C ASP A 18 -12.69 8.84 2.21
N ARG A 19 -11.82 8.09 2.87
CA ARG A 19 -12.01 7.53 4.22
C ARG A 19 -11.23 8.33 5.27
N SER A 20 -11.33 9.65 5.24
CA SER A 20 -10.51 10.56 6.06
C SER A 20 -10.60 10.28 7.57
N ASP A 21 -11.72 9.73 8.06
CA ASP A 21 -11.98 9.46 9.49
C ASP A 21 -11.77 7.98 9.90
N TYR A 22 -11.10 7.17 9.08
CA TYR A 22 -10.96 5.74 9.35
C TYR A 22 -9.87 5.41 10.38
N GLY A 23 -10.25 4.83 11.52
CA GLY A 23 -9.38 4.57 12.67
C GLY A 23 -8.49 3.32 12.62
N GLY A 24 -8.66 2.44 11.63
CA GLY A 24 -7.89 1.19 11.51
C GLY A 24 -8.34 0.06 12.45
N LEU A 25 -8.18 -1.19 12.01
CA LEU A 25 -8.45 -2.43 12.76
C LEU A 25 -7.17 -3.23 13.12
N GLY A 26 -6.04 -2.80 12.58
CA GLY A 26 -4.72 -3.38 12.77
C GLY A 26 -3.94 -2.72 13.90
N GLN A 27 -2.65 -3.01 13.92
CA GLN A 27 -1.74 -2.55 14.95
C GLN A 27 -0.48 -1.95 14.32
N GLU A 28 0.01 -0.86 14.89
CA GLU A 28 1.34 -0.37 14.58
C GLU A 28 2.37 -1.23 15.31
N VAL A 29 3.35 -1.72 14.55
CA VAL A 29 4.45 -2.54 15.05
C VAL A 29 5.77 -1.95 14.62
N GLN A 30 6.81 -2.19 15.41
CA GLN A 30 8.19 -1.90 15.02
C GLN A 30 8.75 -3.10 14.25
N ILE A 31 9.17 -2.89 13.00
CA ILE A 31 9.90 -3.88 12.20
C ILE A 31 11.32 -3.36 12.06
N GLU A 32 12.25 -3.97 12.79
CA GLU A 32 13.65 -3.54 12.84
C GLU A 32 13.76 -2.02 13.11
N HIS A 33 14.15 -1.21 12.13
CA HIS A 33 14.38 0.22 12.25
C HIS A 33 13.22 1.13 11.79
N PHE A 34 12.08 0.59 11.35
CA PHE A 34 10.93 1.40 10.90
C PHE A 34 9.60 0.86 11.46
N LYS A 35 8.54 1.69 11.38
CA LYS A 35 7.19 1.31 11.80
C LYS A 35 6.42 0.67 10.66
N ALA A 36 5.46 -0.18 10.98
CA ALA A 36 4.51 -0.69 10.01
C ALA A 36 3.14 -0.87 10.65
N TYR A 37 2.09 -0.69 9.86
CA TYR A 37 0.73 -1.07 10.24
C TYR A 37 0.46 -2.51 9.77
N VAL A 38 0.14 -3.41 10.70
CA VAL A 38 -0.08 -4.83 10.42
C VAL A 38 -1.49 -5.23 10.80
N VAL A 39 -2.14 -5.96 9.90
CA VAL A 39 -3.49 -6.49 10.09
C VAL A 39 -3.46 -7.98 9.77
N LYS A 40 -3.90 -8.79 10.73
CA LYS A 40 -4.03 -10.24 10.54
C LYS A 40 -5.51 -10.59 10.30
N PRO A 41 -5.80 -11.53 9.39
CA PRO A 41 -7.15 -12.06 9.23
C PRO A 41 -7.59 -12.80 10.50
N SER A 42 -8.89 -12.98 10.69
CA SER A 42 -9.44 -13.70 11.86
C SER A 42 -9.10 -15.20 11.87
N GLY A 43 -8.82 -15.78 10.70
CA GLY A 43 -8.39 -17.17 10.54
C GLY A 43 -6.91 -17.31 10.20
N ALA A 44 -6.40 -18.54 10.23
CA ALA A 44 -5.04 -18.84 9.77
C ALA A 44 -4.87 -18.46 8.30
N SER A 45 -3.77 -17.77 7.98
CA SER A 45 -3.41 -17.44 6.60
C SER A 45 -1.93 -17.62 6.36
N ASP A 46 -1.60 -18.23 5.22
CA ASP A 46 -0.23 -18.33 4.69
C ASP A 46 0.01 -17.31 3.55
N LYS A 47 -0.95 -16.40 3.33
CA LYS A 47 -0.89 -15.37 2.28
C LYS A 47 -0.71 -14.01 2.91
N ALA A 48 0.21 -13.23 2.39
CA ALA A 48 0.43 -11.86 2.83
C ALA A 48 0.45 -10.87 1.67
N VAL A 49 0.08 -9.62 1.95
CA VAL A 49 0.13 -8.52 0.99
C VAL A 49 0.85 -7.33 1.62
N ILE A 50 1.87 -6.83 0.93
CA ILE A 50 2.56 -5.59 1.26
C ILE A 50 1.79 -4.44 0.59
N VAL A 51 1.19 -3.58 1.40
CA VAL A 51 0.46 -2.38 0.98
C VAL A 51 1.40 -1.18 1.02
N ILE A 52 1.73 -0.63 -0.15
CA ILE A 52 2.71 0.45 -0.29
C ILE A 52 2.00 1.80 -0.40
N GLN A 53 2.37 2.71 0.49
CA GLN A 53 1.81 4.06 0.64
C GLN A 53 1.98 4.95 -0.61
N ASP A 54 1.21 6.04 -0.64
CA ASP A 54 1.44 7.20 -1.51
C ASP A 54 2.46 8.17 -0.87
N ILE A 55 2.79 9.25 -1.56
CA ILE A 55 3.64 10.36 -1.12
C ILE A 55 3.16 11.00 0.20
N PHE A 56 1.88 10.85 0.56
CA PHE A 56 1.32 11.43 1.78
C PHE A 56 1.50 10.55 3.03
N GLY A 57 2.18 9.40 2.94
CA GLY A 57 2.56 8.61 4.12
C GLY A 57 1.77 7.31 4.31
N TRP A 58 2.33 6.38 5.11
CA TRP A 58 1.67 5.13 5.51
C TRP A 58 0.53 5.33 6.53
N GLU A 59 0.48 6.48 7.19
CA GLU A 59 -0.57 6.83 8.14
C GLU A 59 -1.88 7.24 7.47
N LEU A 60 -1.89 7.36 6.13
CA LEU A 60 -3.08 7.69 5.38
C LEU A 60 -4.23 6.72 5.69
N PRO A 61 -5.39 7.23 6.14
CA PRO A 61 -6.55 6.40 6.45
C PRO A 61 -6.98 5.49 5.30
N ASN A 62 -6.93 5.98 4.06
CA ASN A 62 -7.23 5.18 2.86
C ASN A 62 -6.28 3.99 2.69
N THR A 63 -4.98 4.18 2.95
CA THR A 63 -3.98 3.11 2.82
C THR A 63 -4.21 2.05 3.91
N ARG A 64 -4.48 2.46 5.16
CA ARG A 64 -4.81 1.55 6.25
C ARG A 64 -6.14 0.83 6.03
N TYR A 65 -7.14 1.51 5.47
CA TYR A 65 -8.41 0.91 5.08
C TYR A 65 -8.22 -0.21 4.04
N MET A 66 -7.35 -0.01 3.04
CA MET A 66 -7.03 -1.05 2.08
C MET A 66 -6.35 -2.26 2.73
N ALA A 67 -5.45 -2.04 3.69
CA ALA A 67 -4.84 -3.13 4.45
C ALA A 67 -5.88 -3.92 5.25
N ASP A 68 -6.81 -3.24 5.91
CA ASP A 68 -7.89 -3.88 6.67
C ASP A 68 -8.85 -4.67 5.77
N MET A 69 -9.16 -4.13 4.58
CA MET A 69 -9.97 -4.83 3.58
C MET A 69 -9.30 -6.11 3.09
N LEU A 70 -7.97 -6.12 2.91
CA LEU A 70 -7.23 -7.32 2.55
C LEU A 70 -7.28 -8.37 3.68
N ALA A 71 -7.14 -7.93 4.93
CA ALA A 71 -7.27 -8.81 6.09
C ALA A 71 -8.67 -9.39 6.25
N ALA A 72 -9.72 -8.59 6.03
CA ALA A 72 -11.09 -9.07 6.01
C ALA A 72 -11.34 -10.14 4.93
N ASN A 73 -10.49 -10.21 3.89
CA ASN A 73 -10.53 -11.20 2.82
C ASN A 73 -9.49 -12.32 2.97
N GLY A 74 -8.89 -12.49 4.16
CA GLY A 74 -8.05 -13.65 4.48
C GLY A 74 -6.56 -13.48 4.18
N TYR A 75 -6.06 -12.26 4.01
CA TYR A 75 -4.64 -11.98 3.79
C TYR A 75 -4.03 -11.27 4.99
N THR A 76 -2.84 -11.68 5.44
CA THR A 76 -2.07 -10.82 6.36
C THR A 76 -1.62 -9.57 5.58
N ALA A 77 -2.08 -8.39 5.98
CA ALA A 77 -1.69 -7.14 5.35
C ALA A 77 -0.64 -6.42 6.19
N VAL A 78 0.39 -5.92 5.53
CA VAL A 78 1.40 -5.04 6.16
C VAL A 78 1.52 -3.77 5.33
N CYS A 79 1.45 -2.61 5.98
CA CYS A 79 1.72 -1.30 5.39
C CYS A 79 2.96 -0.71 6.07
N PRO A 80 4.15 -0.88 5.47
CA PRO A 80 5.41 -0.35 6.00
C PRO A 80 5.52 1.16 5.84
N ASP A 81 6.13 1.82 6.83
CA ASP A 81 6.68 3.16 6.69
C ASP A 81 7.97 3.12 5.87
N PHE A 82 7.84 3.13 4.55
CA PHE A 82 9.00 3.19 3.66
C PHE A 82 9.75 4.53 3.69
N PHE A 83 9.20 5.55 4.34
CA PHE A 83 9.90 6.81 4.55
C PHE A 83 10.77 6.80 5.81
N VAL A 84 10.67 5.75 6.65
CA VAL A 84 11.51 5.55 7.83
C VAL A 84 11.47 6.79 8.74
N GLY A 85 10.26 7.26 9.03
CA GLY A 85 9.99 8.44 9.86
C GLY A 85 10.27 9.79 9.20
N LYS A 86 10.69 9.84 7.92
CA LYS A 86 10.85 11.11 7.20
C LYS A 86 9.49 11.69 6.82
N GLU A 87 9.42 13.02 6.84
CA GLU A 87 8.20 13.78 6.57
C GLU A 87 7.59 13.46 5.19
N PRO A 88 6.32 13.01 5.14
CA PRO A 88 5.61 12.85 3.87
C PRO A 88 5.44 14.16 3.08
N TRP A 89 4.98 14.03 1.84
CA TRP A 89 4.59 15.18 1.05
C TRP A 89 3.33 15.82 1.63
N SER A 90 3.26 17.15 1.64
CA SER A 90 2.04 17.88 2.00
C SER A 90 1.47 18.55 0.75
N PRO A 91 0.16 18.45 0.48
CA PRO A 91 -0.49 19.16 -0.61
C PRO A 91 -0.31 20.68 -0.58
N THR A 92 0.02 21.25 0.59
CA THR A 92 0.24 22.69 0.78
C THR A 92 1.66 23.14 0.45
N LYS A 93 2.60 22.21 0.23
CA LYS A 93 3.98 22.55 -0.18
C LYS A 93 4.02 22.98 -1.65
N ASP A 94 5.00 23.82 -1.97
CA ASP A 94 5.27 24.20 -3.35
C ASP A 94 5.78 22.98 -4.14
N TRP A 95 5.02 22.57 -5.16
CA TRP A 95 5.34 21.46 -6.06
C TRP A 95 6.66 21.63 -6.81
N SER A 96 7.19 22.86 -6.93
CA SER A 96 8.54 23.07 -7.47
C SER A 96 9.63 22.36 -6.65
N THR A 97 9.40 22.16 -5.35
CA THR A 97 10.32 21.50 -4.40
C THR A 97 10.16 19.97 -4.36
N PHE A 98 9.21 19.40 -5.11
CA PHE A 98 8.88 17.97 -5.07
C PHE A 98 10.08 17.08 -5.43
N GLN A 99 10.86 17.49 -6.43
CA GLN A 99 12.05 16.73 -6.85
C GLN A 99 13.11 16.68 -5.75
N ASP A 100 13.26 17.74 -4.97
CA ASP A 100 14.20 17.77 -3.84
C ASP A 100 13.69 16.87 -2.70
N TRP A 101 12.39 16.91 -2.39
CA TRP A 101 11.77 16.00 -1.42
C TRP A 101 11.88 14.53 -1.83
N LEU A 102 11.88 14.22 -3.12
CA LEU A 102 11.97 12.85 -3.64
C LEU A 102 13.39 12.26 -3.54
N LYS A 103 14.44 13.11 -3.45
CA LYS A 103 15.86 12.66 -3.50
C LYS A 103 16.19 11.62 -2.44
N ASP A 104 15.60 11.72 -1.25
CA ASP A 104 15.83 10.85 -0.10
C ASP A 104 14.65 9.90 0.19
N LYS A 105 13.67 9.82 -0.72
CA LYS A 105 12.47 8.96 -0.62
C LYS A 105 12.17 8.33 -1.97
N LYS A 106 13.20 7.84 -2.66
CA LYS A 106 13.00 7.21 -3.98
C LYS A 106 12.29 5.88 -3.79
N PRO A 107 11.27 5.55 -4.61
CA PRO A 107 10.59 4.25 -4.55
C PRO A 107 11.49 3.07 -4.93
N THR A 108 12.69 3.35 -5.45
CA THR A 108 13.72 2.38 -5.81
C THR A 108 14.86 2.28 -4.80
N ASP A 109 14.73 2.93 -3.63
CA ASP A 109 15.73 2.93 -2.56
C ASP A 109 15.09 2.49 -1.24
N ILE A 110 14.52 1.28 -1.26
CA ILE A 110 13.72 0.71 -0.17
C ILE A 110 14.11 -0.74 0.16
N ASN A 111 15.23 -1.22 -0.38
CA ASN A 111 15.56 -2.66 -0.36
C ASN A 111 15.74 -3.17 1.07
N ARG A 112 16.34 -2.37 1.95
CA ARG A 112 16.55 -2.74 3.36
C ARG A 112 15.21 -2.94 4.08
N GLU A 113 14.26 -2.06 3.82
CA GLU A 113 12.92 -2.13 4.39
C GLU A 113 12.15 -3.31 3.80
N VAL A 114 12.26 -3.55 2.48
CA VAL A 114 11.63 -4.71 1.82
C VAL A 114 12.17 -6.03 2.39
N ASP A 115 13.48 -6.16 2.56
CA ASP A 115 14.11 -7.35 3.14
C ASP A 115 13.58 -7.63 4.55
N ALA A 116 13.52 -6.60 5.39
CA ALA A 116 12.99 -6.68 6.75
C ALA A 116 11.49 -7.05 6.77
N VAL A 117 10.69 -6.49 5.86
CA VAL A 117 9.27 -6.85 5.72
C VAL A 117 9.11 -8.31 5.28
N LEU A 118 9.87 -8.76 4.27
CA LEU A 118 9.81 -10.14 3.79
C LEU A 118 10.19 -11.13 4.89
N LYS A 119 11.22 -10.82 5.67
CA LYS A 119 11.63 -11.61 6.83
C LYS A 119 10.53 -11.65 7.89
N TYR A 120 9.99 -10.49 8.27
CA TYR A 120 8.88 -10.39 9.22
C TYR A 120 7.66 -11.22 8.77
N LEU A 121 7.27 -11.12 7.50
CA LEU A 121 6.13 -11.86 6.97
C LEU A 121 6.37 -13.38 6.99
N LYS A 122 7.57 -13.84 6.61
CA LYS A 122 7.90 -15.27 6.60
C LYS A 122 7.99 -15.84 8.03
N GLU A 123 8.74 -15.18 8.91
CA GLU A 123 9.09 -15.70 10.23
C GLU A 123 8.00 -15.46 11.28
N GLN A 124 7.44 -14.25 11.31
CA GLN A 124 6.50 -13.84 12.37
C GLN A 124 5.03 -14.04 11.96
N CYS A 125 4.75 -14.04 10.66
CA CYS A 125 3.39 -14.22 10.14
C CYS A 125 3.17 -15.56 9.42
N GLY A 126 4.21 -16.37 9.22
CA GLY A 126 4.09 -17.67 8.54
C GLY A 126 3.70 -17.56 7.07
N ALA A 127 3.96 -16.43 6.42
CA ALA A 127 3.58 -16.20 5.03
C ALA A 127 4.44 -17.06 4.08
N LYS A 128 3.76 -17.80 3.19
CA LYS A 128 4.35 -18.60 2.13
C LYS A 128 4.17 -17.97 0.74
N ARG A 129 3.13 -17.14 0.59
CA ARG A 129 2.80 -16.43 -0.65
C ARG A 129 2.67 -14.95 -0.34
N ILE A 130 3.53 -14.14 -0.96
CA ILE A 130 3.57 -12.70 -0.71
C ILE A 130 3.24 -11.99 -2.01
N GLY A 131 2.28 -11.08 -1.96
CA GLY A 131 1.97 -10.14 -3.03
C GLY A 131 2.21 -8.70 -2.57
N THR A 132 2.07 -7.77 -3.48
CA THR A 132 2.11 -6.34 -3.18
C THR A 132 1.01 -5.57 -3.89
N VAL A 133 0.52 -4.53 -3.24
CA VAL A 133 -0.33 -3.51 -3.86
C VAL A 133 0.26 -2.14 -3.54
N GLY A 134 0.33 -1.25 -4.51
CA GLY A 134 0.93 0.06 -4.37
C GLY A 134 0.13 1.16 -5.04
N PHE A 135 0.13 2.35 -4.43
CA PHE A 135 -0.59 3.51 -4.91
C PHE A 135 0.39 4.65 -5.22
N CYS A 136 0.35 5.18 -6.44
CA CYS A 136 1.21 6.28 -6.88
C CYS A 136 2.70 6.01 -6.68
N TRP A 137 3.35 6.67 -5.72
CA TRP A 137 4.71 6.38 -5.31
C TRP A 137 4.90 4.88 -5.01
N GLY A 138 3.91 4.29 -4.33
CA GLY A 138 3.87 2.87 -4.06
C GLY A 138 3.66 2.01 -5.31
N GLY A 139 3.02 2.52 -6.36
CA GLY A 139 2.90 1.82 -7.64
C GLY A 139 4.25 1.61 -8.32
N VAL A 140 5.10 2.65 -8.33
CA VAL A 140 6.48 2.54 -8.82
C VAL A 140 7.29 1.56 -7.96
N ALA A 141 7.16 1.66 -6.63
CA ALA A 141 7.80 0.73 -5.71
C ALA A 141 7.34 -0.72 -5.92
N THR A 142 6.03 -0.96 -6.14
CA THR A 142 5.47 -2.26 -6.47
C THR A 142 6.11 -2.85 -7.72
N HIS A 143 6.26 -2.08 -8.80
CA HIS A 143 6.96 -2.54 -10.00
C HIS A 143 8.42 -2.88 -9.71
N TYR A 144 9.12 -1.97 -9.03
CA TYR A 144 10.52 -2.14 -8.69
C TYR A 144 10.77 -3.42 -7.88
N ILE A 145 10.01 -3.65 -6.79
CA ILE A 145 10.22 -4.83 -5.96
C ILE A 145 9.76 -6.12 -6.64
N SER A 146 8.71 -6.06 -7.48
CA SER A 146 8.24 -7.25 -8.22
C SER A 146 9.28 -7.77 -9.22
N LEU A 147 10.19 -6.90 -9.69
CA LEU A 147 11.29 -7.28 -10.59
C LEU A 147 12.50 -7.84 -9.84
N LEU A 148 12.77 -7.33 -8.64
CA LEU A 148 13.98 -7.69 -7.88
C LEU A 148 13.78 -8.88 -6.93
N TYR A 149 12.57 -9.05 -6.40
CA TYR A 149 12.29 -10.00 -5.34
C TYR A 149 11.46 -11.19 -5.85
N PRO A 150 12.08 -12.36 -6.09
CA PRO A 150 11.36 -13.54 -6.58
C PRO A 150 10.31 -14.07 -5.58
N GLU A 151 10.36 -13.64 -4.32
CA GLU A 151 9.33 -13.94 -3.32
C GLU A 151 7.99 -13.24 -3.57
N ILE A 152 8.00 -12.11 -4.29
CA ILE A 152 6.79 -11.40 -4.68
C ILE A 152 6.14 -12.15 -5.85
N LYS A 153 4.96 -12.72 -5.61
CA LYS A 153 4.24 -13.57 -6.57
C LYS A 153 3.25 -12.81 -7.45
N ALA A 154 2.83 -11.64 -7.01
CA ALA A 154 1.95 -10.76 -7.76
C ALA A 154 2.10 -9.32 -7.26
N GLY A 155 2.02 -8.36 -8.18
CA GLY A 155 2.03 -6.94 -7.90
C GLY A 155 0.84 -6.24 -8.56
N VAL A 156 0.15 -5.38 -7.80
CA VAL A 156 -0.91 -4.52 -8.31
C VAL A 156 -0.49 -3.07 -8.13
N SER A 157 -0.31 -2.35 -9.23
CA SER A 157 0.03 -0.93 -9.23
C SER A 157 -1.21 -0.11 -9.60
N LYS A 158 -1.59 0.84 -8.74
CA LYS A 158 -2.56 1.88 -9.07
C LYS A 158 -1.83 3.21 -9.18
N GLU A 159 -1.54 3.62 -10.41
CA GLU A 159 -1.03 4.97 -10.68
C GLU A 159 -2.12 6.01 -10.38
N PRO A 160 -1.75 7.23 -9.94
CA PRO A 160 -2.68 8.33 -9.98
C PRO A 160 -3.04 8.55 -11.44
N HIS A 161 -4.31 8.82 -11.72
CA HIS A 161 -4.64 9.55 -12.92
C HIS A 161 -3.95 10.93 -12.85
N ILE A 162 -2.68 11.00 -13.27
CA ILE A 162 -2.17 12.23 -13.85
C ILE A 162 -2.94 12.34 -15.16
N SER A 163 -4.02 13.10 -15.14
CA SER A 163 -4.60 13.62 -16.37
C SER A 163 -3.51 14.46 -17.03
N TYR A 164 -2.74 13.83 -17.93
CA TYR A 164 -1.93 14.57 -18.87
C TYR A 164 -2.94 15.34 -19.71
N LYS A 165 -3.17 16.64 -19.40
CA LYS A 165 -3.70 17.54 -20.41
C LYS A 165 -2.67 17.47 -21.53
N ARG A 166 -2.98 16.70 -22.57
CA ARG A 166 -2.23 16.67 -23.82
C ARG A 166 -2.37 18.07 -24.43
N SER A 167 -1.54 19.01 -23.96
CA SER A 167 -1.44 20.31 -24.59
C SER A 167 -0.74 20.10 -25.93
N LYS A 168 -1.40 20.57 -26.99
CA LYS A 168 -1.06 20.45 -28.41
C LYS A 168 -1.47 19.14 -29.05
N GLN A 169 -2.75 19.10 -29.41
CA GLN A 169 -3.16 18.66 -30.72
C GLN A 169 -2.32 19.42 -31.77
N LEU A 170 -1.32 18.76 -32.33
CA LEU A 170 -0.74 19.19 -33.61
C LEU A 170 -1.83 18.93 -34.65
N ASN A 171 -2.45 20.01 -35.11
CA ASN A 171 -3.16 20.03 -36.37
C ASN A 171 -2.15 20.43 -37.44
N TRP A 172 -2.28 19.75 -38.59
CA TRP A 172 -1.44 19.74 -39.79
C TRP A 172 -0.26 18.78 -39.74
#